data_AF-A0A8S2R5P0-F1
#
_entry.id   AF-A0A8S2R5P0-F1
#
_cell.length_a   1.000
_cell.length_b   1.000
_cell.length_c   1.000
_cell.angle_alpha   90.00
_cell.angle_beta   90.00
_cell.angle_gamma   90.00
#
_symmetry.space_group_name_H-M   'P 1'
#
loop_
_entity.id
_entity.type
_entity.pdbx_description
1 polymer ?
#
loop_
_entity_poly.entity_id
_entity_poly.type
_entity_poly.pdbx_seq_one_letter_code
_entity_poly.pdbx_strand_id
1 'polypeptide(L)' 'MGRKKVGLEKKIEVKTLLSTGLGQREVVRVLKVSRKCVQGVANKVKRKLPLSNSPGQGRKKGSTPTAGEI' A
#
# COMPACT_ATOMS: atom_id res chain seq x y z
N MET A 1 -7.96 15.46 8.17
CA MET A 1 -8.36 14.51 7.10
C MET A 1 -7.64 13.16 7.28
N GLY A 2 -8.32 12.15 7.83
CA GLY A 2 -7.73 10.82 8.08
C GLY A 2 -7.53 10.02 6.80
N ARG A 3 -6.35 9.40 6.63
CA ARG A 3 -6.05 8.53 5.47
C ARG A 3 -6.93 7.27 5.56
N LYS A 4 -8.02 7.20 4.79
CA LYS A 4 -8.77 5.95 4.62
C LYS A 4 -7.83 4.88 4.04
N LYS A 5 -7.70 3.74 4.73
CA LYS A 5 -6.93 2.60 4.25
C LYS A 5 -7.54 2.12 2.93
N VAL A 6 -6.70 1.89 1.92
CA VAL A 6 -7.15 1.29 0.67
C VAL A 6 -7.52 -0.17 0.94
N GLY A 7 -8.78 -0.52 0.68
CA GLY A 7 -9.32 -1.86 0.84
C GLY A 7 -8.59 -2.88 -0.03
N LEU A 8 -8.76 -4.16 0.31
CA LEU A 8 -8.11 -5.27 -0.39
C LEU A 8 -8.62 -5.37 -1.83
N GLU A 9 -9.91 -5.12 -2.05
CA GLU A 9 -10.60 -5.09 -3.36
C GLU A 9 -9.87 -4.16 -4.35
N LYS A 10 -9.65 -2.90 -3.95
CA LYS A 10 -8.92 -1.94 -4.79
C LYS A 10 -7.49 -2.34 -5.11
N LYS A 11 -6.82 -3.10 -4.23
CA LYS A 11 -5.46 -3.59 -4.52
C LYS A 11 -5.48 -4.71 -5.55
N ILE A 12 -6.53 -5.53 -5.55
CA ILE A 12 -6.74 -6.57 -6.55
C ILE A 12 -6.99 -5.91 -7.91
N GLU A 13 -7.87 -4.91 -7.97
CA GLU A 13 -8.12 -4.14 -9.20
C GLU A 13 -6.84 -3.51 -9.76
N VAL A 14 -6.03 -2.87 -8.90
CA VAL A 14 -4.73 -2.32 -9.30
C VAL A 14 -3.82 -3.42 -9.85
N LYS A 15 -3.77 -4.60 -9.24
CA LYS A 15 -2.97 -5.72 -9.74
C LYS A 15 -3.47 -6.18 -11.12
N THR A 16 -4.77 -6.33 -11.30
CA THR A 16 -5.36 -6.74 -12.58
C THR A 16 -5.00 -5.76 -13.68
N LEU A 17 -5.16 -4.46 -13.46
CA LEU A 17 -4.84 -3.44 -14.46
C LEU A 17 -3.32 -3.36 -14.76
N LEU A 18 -2.47 -3.60 -13.77
CA LEU A 18 -1.02 -3.66 -14.01
C LEU A 18 -0.64 -4.92 -14.81
N SER A 19 -1.34 -6.04 -14.60
CA SER A 19 -1.13 -7.27 -15.36
C SER A 19 -1.61 -7.17 -16.80
N THR A 20 -2.62 -6.34 -17.10
CA THR A 20 -3.09 -6.07 -18.46
C THR A 20 -2.20 -5.09 -19.23
N GLY A 21 -1.12 -4.60 -18.61
CA GLY A 21 -0.14 -3.72 -19.26
C GLY A 21 -0.43 -2.23 -19.16
N LEU A 22 -1.47 -1.81 -18.41
CA LEU A 22 -1.71 -0.38 -18.22
C LEU A 22 -0.58 0.27 -17.42
N GLY A 23 -0.23 1.49 -17.85
CA GLY A 23 0.75 2.30 -17.15
C GLY A 23 0.27 2.69 -15.76
N GLN A 24 1.18 2.74 -14.78
CA GLN A 24 0.86 3.12 -13.40
C GLN A 24 0.14 4.47 -13.29
N ARG A 25 0.46 5.42 -14.18
CA ARG A 25 -0.20 6.74 -14.23
C ARG A 25 -1.67 6.65 -14.64
N GLU A 26 -2.01 5.75 -15.55
CA GLU A 26 -3.39 5.51 -15.98
C GLU A 26 -4.18 4.80 -14.89
N VAL A 27 -3.60 3.78 -14.27
CA VAL A 27 -4.22 3.05 -13.15
C VAL A 27 -4.61 4.00 -12.00
N VAL A 28 -3.76 4.99 -11.70
CA VAL A 28 -4.05 6.04 -10.71
C VAL A 28 -5.27 6.89 -11.10
N ARG A 29 -5.39 7.24 -12.38
CA ARG A 29 -6.50 8.05 -12.90
C ARG A 29 -7.81 7.27 -12.90
N VAL A 30 -7.79 6.03 -13.36
CA VAL A 30 -8.96 5.16 -13.47
C VAL A 30 -9.53 4.81 -12.10
N LEU A 31 -8.68 4.31 -11.19
CA LEU A 31 -9.15 3.81 -9.88
C LEU A 31 -9.22 4.89 -8.80
N LYS A 32 -8.83 6.13 -9.11
CA LYS A 32 -8.73 7.26 -8.17
C LYS A 32 -8.00 6.87 -6.87
N VAL A 33 -6.89 6.16 -7.01
CA VAL A 33 -6.03 5.71 -5.90
C VAL A 33 -4.73 6.49 -5.87
N SER A 34 -4.12 6.64 -4.69
CA SER A 34 -2.83 7.35 -4.59
C SER A 34 -1.74 6.64 -5.40
N ARG A 35 -0.84 7.42 -6.02
CA ARG A 35 0.36 6.90 -6.71
C ARG A 35 1.16 5.94 -5.83
N LYS A 36 1.31 6.27 -4.53
CA LYS A 36 2.02 5.44 -3.55
C LYS A 36 1.39 4.06 -3.38
N CYS A 37 0.05 3.97 -3.44
CA CYS A 37 -0.64 2.68 -3.39
C CYS A 37 -0.32 1.84 -4.63
N VAL A 38 -0.42 2.44 -5.82
CA VAL A 38 -0.13 1.74 -7.09
C VAL A 38 1.31 1.27 -7.13
N GLN A 39 2.27 2.11 -6.73
CA GLN A 39 3.67 1.74 -6.66
C GLN A 39 3.93 0.61 -5.65
N GLY A 40 3.27 0.65 -4.49
CA GLY A 40 3.34 -0.43 -3.50
C GLY A 40 2.80 -1.76 -4.02
N VAL A 41 1.68 -1.73 -4.74
CA VAL A 41 1.11 -2.93 -5.38
C VAL A 41 2.03 -3.42 -6.50
N ALA A 42 2.51 -2.55 -7.38
CA ALA A 42 3.43 -2.91 -8.46
C ALA A 42 4.70 -3.60 -7.95
N ASN A 43 5.29 -3.06 -6.87
CA ASN A 43 6.45 -3.67 -6.22
C ASN A 43 6.14 -5.06 -5.66
N LYS A 44 4.96 -5.25 -5.07
CA LYS A 44 4.52 -6.56 -4.59
C LYS A 44 4.30 -7.55 -5.72
N VAL A 45 3.67 -7.12 -6.82
CA VAL A 45 3.47 -7.97 -8.02
C VAL A 45 4.83 -8.39 -8.59
N LYS A 46 5.76 -7.44 -8.76
CA LYS A 46 7.12 -7.72 -9.26
C LYS A 46 7.87 -8.72 -8.36
N ARG A 47 7.69 -8.63 -7.04
CA ARG A 47 8.31 -9.52 -6.05
C ARG A 47 7.50 -10.80 -5.76
N LYS A 48 6.39 -11.03 -6.48
CA LYS A 48 5.44 -12.14 -6.22
C LYS A 48 4.98 -12.23 -4.74
N LEU A 49 4.88 -11.08 -4.07
CA LEU A 49 4.48 -10.98 -2.66
C LEU A 49 2.95 -10.87 -2.51
N PRO A 50 2.39 -11.33 -1.38
CA PRO A 50 0.97 -11.21 -1.12
C PRO A 50 0.53 -9.75 -0.98
N LEU A 51 -0.64 -9.43 -1.54
CA LEU A 51 -1.25 -8.09 -1.48
C LEU A 51 -1.83 -7.76 -0.10
N SER A 52 -1.93 -8.76 0.79
CA SER A 52 -2.39 -8.62 2.16
C SER A 52 -1.62 -7.54 2.90
N ASN A 53 -2.32 -6.88 3.83
CA ASN A 53 -1.65 -6.07 4.82
C ASN A 53 -0.95 -7.04 5.78
N SER A 54 0.38 -7.07 5.78
CA SER A 54 1.11 -7.85 6.78
C SER A 54 0.73 -7.34 8.17
N PRO A 55 0.47 -8.24 9.14
CA PRO A 55 0.31 -7.82 10.53
C PRO A 55 1.60 -7.07 10.94
N GLY A 56 1.45 -5.80 11.32
CA GLY A 56 2.59 -4.93 11.69
C GLY A 56 2.94 -3.82 10.69
N GLN A 57 2.39 -3.80 9.47
CA GLN A 57 2.60 -2.70 8.52
C GLN A 57 1.78 -1.46 8.95
N GLY A 58 2.34 -0.70 9.91
CA GLY A 58 1.71 0.44 10.57
C GLY A 58 1.91 0.49 12.09
N ARG A 59 2.50 -0.55 12.70
CA ARG A 59 2.91 -0.49 14.10
C ARG A 59 4.20 0.32 14.15
N LYS A 60 4.10 1.62 14.42
CA LYS A 60 5.26 2.34 14.98
C LYS A 60 5.67 1.52 16.20
N LYS A 61 6.92 1.04 16.27
CA LYS A 61 7.48 0.60 17.55
C LYS A 61 7.18 1.74 18.51
N GLY A 62 6.49 1.45 19.62
CA GLY A 62 6.29 2.43 20.67
C GLY A 62 7.66 3.03 20.95
N SER A 63 7.74 4.36 20.90
CA SER A 63 8.94 5.10 21.26
C SER A 63 9.43 4.50 22.58
N THR A 64 10.66 4.00 22.60
CA THR A 64 11.34 3.61 23.84
C THR A 64 11.17 4.75 24.84
N PRO A 65 10.69 4.51 26.07
CA PRO A 65 10.75 5.54 27.10
C PRO A 65 12.23 5.90 27.27
N THR A 66 12.55 7.18 27.11
CA THR A 66 13.87 7.71 27.45
C THR A 66 14.08 7.42 28.94
N ALA A 67 15.13 6.66 29.28
CA ALA A 67 15.50 6.45 30.67
C ALA A 67 15.83 7.81 31.29
N GLY A 68 14.99 8.31 32.20
CA GLY A 68 15.27 9.57 32.90
C GLY A 68 14.09 10.37 33.43
N GLU A 69 13.01 9.76 33.93
CA GLU A 69 12.15 10.44 34.89
C GLU A 69 12.19 9.64 36.20
N ILE A 70 12.94 10.23 37.14
CA ILE A 70 13.04 9.87 38.56
C ILE A 70 11.94 10.63 39.28
#